data_AF-A0ABD3VSW5-F1
#
_entry.id   AF-A0ABD3VSW5-F1
#
_cell.length_a   1.000
_cell.length_b   1.000
_cell.length_c   1.000
_cell.angle_alpha   90.00
_cell.angle_beta   90.00
_cell.angle_gamma   90.00
#
_symmetry.space_group_name_H-M   'P 1'
#
loop_
_entity.id
_entity.type
_entity.pdbx_description
1 polymer ?
#
loop_
_entity_poly.entity_id
_entity_poly.type
_entity_poly.pdbx_seq_one_letter_code
_entity_poly.pdbx_strand_id
1 'polypeptide(L)'
;MSGVSLPEYKFVVRWTVQDVVNWLQESGFVECSRIFRDAGIDGNKFVNLTENELSRINCPQKFRKEIIYRIDSIPDKPERDRLNRPFPAKQTPAR
;
A
#
# COMPACT_ATOMS: atom_id res chain seq x y z
N MET A 1 2.23 -9.89 15.23
CA MET A 1 1.36 -8.71 15.00
C MET A 1 0.30 -9.12 14.00
N SER A 2 -0.93 -9.32 14.46
CA SER A 2 -2.06 -9.75 13.64
C SER A 2 -2.55 -8.54 12.83
N GLY A 3 -1.93 -8.30 11.67
CA GLY A 3 -2.36 -7.21 10.79
C GLY A 3 -3.62 -7.61 10.02
N VAL A 4 -4.59 -6.70 9.92
CA VAL A 4 -5.77 -6.90 9.06
C VAL A 4 -5.30 -7.04 7.62
N SER A 5 -5.65 -8.18 7.00
CA SER A 5 -5.37 -8.41 5.59
C SER A 5 -6.28 -7.53 4.72
N LEU A 6 -5.78 -7.11 3.55
CA LEU A 6 -6.59 -6.35 2.60
C LEU A 6 -7.57 -7.30 1.91
N PRO A 7 -8.83 -6.88 1.66
CA PRO A 7 -9.76 -7.65 0.86
C PRO A 7 -9.33 -7.71 -0.62
N GLU A 8 -10.07 -8.45 -1.44
CA GLU A 8 -9.80 -8.54 -2.89
C GLU A 8 -9.75 -7.16 -3.57
N TYR A 9 -8.94 -7.04 -4.62
CA TYR A 9 -8.70 -5.78 -5.35
C TYR A 9 -9.98 -5.05 -5.74
N LYS A 10 -11.00 -5.77 -6.21
CA LYS A 10 -12.30 -5.20 -6.63
C LYS A 10 -13.04 -4.45 -5.52
N PHE A 11 -12.75 -4.77 -4.26
CA PHE A 11 -13.30 -4.08 -3.09
C PHE A 11 -12.41 -2.91 -2.68
N VAL A 12 -11.09 -3.14 -2.58
CA VAL A 12 -10.14 -2.10 -2.15
C VAL A 12 -10.16 -0.90 -3.10
N VAL A 13 -10.28 -1.11 -4.41
CA VAL A 13 -10.32 -0.01 -5.40
C VAL A 13 -11.52 0.93 -5.20
N ARG A 14 -12.59 0.46 -4.53
CA ARG A 14 -13.81 1.23 -4.24
C ARG A 14 -13.78 1.89 -2.86
N TRP A 15 -12.72 1.70 -2.09
CA TRP A 15 -12.58 2.30 -0.78
C TRP A 15 -12.57 3.82 -0.86
N THR A 16 -13.26 4.43 0.10
CA THR A 16 -13.15 5.86 0.35
C THR A 16 -11.85 6.17 1.06
N VAL A 17 -11.51 7.46 1.16
CA VAL A 17 -10.39 7.91 1.99
C VAL A 17 -10.56 7.42 3.44
N GLN A 18 -11.79 7.41 3.96
CA GLN A 18 -12.05 6.96 5.33
C GLN A 18 -11.79 5.45 5.51
N ASP A 19 -12.14 4.62 4.53
CA ASP A 19 -11.88 3.18 4.56
C ASP A 19 -10.36 2.88 4.58
N VAL A 20 -9.59 3.60 3.76
CA VAL A 20 -8.11 3.51 3.75
C VAL A 20 -7.52 3.90 5.11
N VAL A 21 -8.02 4.99 5.70
CA VAL A 21 -7.60 5.49 7.02
C VAL A 21 -7.91 4.47 8.12
N ASN A 22 -9.11 3.89 8.10
CA ASN A 22 -9.52 2.86 9.06
C ASN A 22 -8.59 1.64 8.97
N TRP A 23 -8.35 1.15 7.75
CA TRP A 23 -7.44 0.01 7.55
C TRP A 23 -6.01 0.31 8.04
N LEU A 24 -5.50 1.53 7.81
CA LEU A 24 -4.19 1.94 8.32
C LEU A 24 -4.15 1.89 9.85
N GLN A 25 -5.20 2.35 10.52
CA GLN A 25 -5.28 2.32 11.98
C GLN A 25 -5.34 0.89 12.52
N GLU A 26 -6.22 0.05 11.96
CA GLU A 26 -6.38 -1.35 12.35
C GLU A 26 -5.12 -2.18 12.06
N SER A 27 -4.36 -1.82 11.03
CA SER A 27 -3.12 -2.50 10.67
C SER A 27 -1.89 -2.05 11.45
N GLY A 28 -2.04 -1.04 12.34
CA GLY A 28 -0.94 -0.52 13.16
C GLY A 28 -0.15 0.64 12.53
N PHE A 29 -0.61 1.19 11.41
CA PHE A 29 -0.04 2.36 10.72
C PHE A 29 -0.75 3.67 11.12
N VAL A 30 -1.10 3.82 12.41
CA VAL A 30 -1.85 4.98 12.93
C VAL A 30 -1.18 6.31 12.56
N GLU A 31 0.16 6.38 12.61
CA GLU A 31 0.94 7.56 12.21
C GLU A 31 0.74 7.94 10.73
N CYS A 32 0.51 6.95 9.86
CA CYS A 32 0.28 7.16 8.43
C CYS A 32 -1.16 7.56 8.13
N SER A 33 -2.12 7.22 9.00
CA SER A 33 -3.55 7.46 8.80
C SER A 33 -3.87 8.94 8.54
N ARG A 34 -3.28 9.86 9.32
CA ARG A 34 -3.44 11.30 9.12
C ARG A 34 -2.86 11.77 7.79
N ILE A 35 -1.68 11.26 7.44
CA ILE A 35 -0.97 11.61 6.21
C ILE A 35 -1.79 11.21 4.98
N PHE A 36 -2.34 10.00 4.98
CA PHE A 36 -3.14 9.49 3.85
C PHE A 36 -4.48 10.21 3.75
N ARG A 37 -5.08 10.57 4.89
CA ARG A 37 -6.29 11.40 4.92
C ARG A 37 -6.04 12.79 4.34
N ASP A 38 -4.99 13.46 4.79
CA ASP A 38 -4.65 14.83 4.38
C ASP A 38 -4.23 14.86 2.89
N ALA A 39 -3.64 13.77 2.37
CA ALA A 39 -3.33 13.59 0.96
C ALA A 39 -4.52 13.12 0.10
N GLY A 40 -5.69 12.85 0.71
CA GLY A 40 -6.88 12.40 -0.02
C GLY A 40 -6.67 11.08 -0.78
N ILE A 41 -6.00 10.11 -0.15
CA ILE A 41 -5.72 8.80 -0.72
C ILE A 41 -6.96 7.91 -0.55
N ASP A 42 -7.73 7.77 -1.63
CA ASP A 42 -8.81 6.80 -1.76
C ASP A 42 -8.28 5.41 -2.16
N GLY A 43 -9.18 4.44 -2.23
CA GLY A 43 -8.87 3.06 -2.62
C GLY A 43 -8.18 2.92 -3.97
N ASN A 44 -8.60 3.70 -4.98
CA ASN A 44 -8.01 3.66 -6.32
C ASN A 44 -6.55 4.17 -6.31
N LYS A 45 -6.29 5.27 -5.59
CA LYS A 45 -4.93 5.77 -5.39
C LYS A 45 -4.12 4.80 -4.53
N PHE A 46 -4.71 4.27 -3.47
CA PHE A 46 -4.08 3.36 -2.51
C PHE A 46 -3.53 2.11 -3.19
N VAL A 47 -4.35 1.41 -3.98
CA VAL A 47 -3.91 0.22 -4.74
C VAL A 47 -2.90 0.55 -5.82
N ASN A 48 -2.64 1.83 -6.09
CA ASN A 48 -1.68 2.37 -7.06
C ASN A 48 -0.44 3.07 -6.45
N LEU A 49 -0.33 3.11 -5.11
CA LEU A 49 0.82 3.73 -4.45
C LEU A 49 2.15 3.04 -4.79
N THR A 50 3.20 3.85 -4.83
CA THR A 50 4.60 3.42 -4.99
C THR A 50 5.43 4.03 -3.86
N GLU A 51 6.67 3.56 -3.69
CA GLU A 51 7.57 4.13 -2.69
C GLU A 51 7.83 5.63 -2.91
N ASN A 52 7.89 6.05 -4.18
CA ASN A 52 8.05 7.45 -4.55
C ASN A 52 6.85 8.30 -4.13
N GLU A 53 5.62 7.81 -4.38
CA GLU A 53 4.39 8.49 -3.96
C GLU A 53 4.29 8.56 -2.43
N LEU A 54 4.63 7.47 -1.73
CA LEU A 54 4.72 7.48 -0.27
C LEU A 54 5.76 8.49 0.25
N SER A 55 6.87 8.67 -0.48
CA SER A 55 7.86 9.69 -0.16
C SER A 55 7.32 11.10 -0.36
N ARG A 56 6.58 11.35 -1.44
CA ARG A 56 5.99 12.65 -1.77
C ARG A 56 4.96 13.10 -0.75
N ILE A 57 4.18 12.17 -0.18
CA ILE A 57 3.22 12.48 0.88
C ILE A 57 3.84 12.51 2.28
N ASN A 58 5.18 12.43 2.41
CA ASN A 58 5.88 12.40 3.69
C ASN A 58 5.51 11.21 4.60
N CYS A 59 5.11 10.06 4.02
CA CYS A 59 4.89 8.83 4.79
C CYS A 59 6.20 8.39 5.47
N PRO A 60 6.23 8.01 6.75
CA PRO A 60 7.44 7.58 7.43
C PRO A 60 8.11 6.38 6.72
N GLN A 61 9.41 6.48 6.49
CA GLN A 61 10.17 5.46 5.73
C GLN A 61 10.03 4.05 6.35
N LYS A 62 9.98 3.97 7.68
CA LYS A 62 9.83 2.72 8.45
C LYS A 62 8.59 1.90 8.06
N PHE A 63 7.53 2.56 7.59
CA PHE A 63 6.27 1.89 7.22
C PHE A 63 6.12 1.66 5.71
N ARG A 64 6.89 2.34 4.86
CA ARG A 64 6.68 2.33 3.39
C ARG A 64 6.76 0.92 2.81
N LYS A 65 7.80 0.17 3.17
CA LYS A 65 8.03 -1.19 2.66
C LYS A 65 6.90 -2.14 3.02
N GLU A 66 6.43 -2.07 4.27
CA GLU A 66 5.34 -2.92 4.76
C GLU A 66 4.01 -2.55 4.09
N ILE A 67 3.69 -1.26 3.94
CA ILE A 67 2.48 -0.80 3.26
C ILE A 67 2.49 -1.27 1.79
N ILE A 68 3.61 -1.11 1.08
CA ILE A 68 3.77 -1.57 -0.30
C ILE A 68 3.61 -3.08 -0.39
N TYR A 69 4.26 -3.83 0.50
CA TYR A 69 4.14 -5.29 0.54
C TYR A 69 2.69 -5.74 0.67
N ARG A 70 1.91 -5.11 1.56
CA ARG A 70 0.48 -5.40 1.70
C ARG A 70 -0.32 -5.04 0.47
N ILE A 71 -0.06 -3.88 -0.14
CA ILE A 71 -0.72 -3.44 -1.37
C ILE A 71 -0.40 -4.37 -2.55
N ASP A 72 0.82 -4.90 -2.64
CA ASP A 72 1.21 -5.84 -3.70
C ASP A 72 0.73 -7.27 -3.42
N SER A 73 0.38 -7.59 -2.17
CA SER A 73 -0.21 -8.87 -1.76
C SER A 73 -1.75 -8.87 -1.82
N ILE A 74 -2.38 -7.83 -2.38
CA ILE A 74 -3.84 -7.78 -2.57
C ILE A 74 -4.27 -8.91 -3.53
N PRO A 75 -5.24 -9.76 -3.15
CA PRO A 75 -5.77 -10.80 -4.03
C PRO A 75 -6.40 -10.22 -5.31
N ASP A 76 -6.19 -10.90 -6.44
CA ASP A 76 -6.72 -10.54 -7.77
C ASP A 76 -6.35 -9.13 -8.23
N LYS A 77 -5.28 -8.55 -7.67
CA LYS A 77 -4.74 -7.27 -8.13
C LYS A 77 -4.21 -7.47 -9.55
N PRO A 78 -4.73 -6.73 -10.55
CA PRO A 78 -4.20 -6.79 -11.90
C PRO A 78 -2.74 -6.39 -11.85
N GLU A 79 -1.93 -7.09 -12.63
CA GLU A 79 -0.54 -6.74 -12.81
C GLU A 79 -0.48 -5.30 -13.35
N ARG A 80 -0.04 -4.35 -12.50
CA ARG A 80 0.14 -2.98 -12.94
C ARG A 80 1.09 -2.99 -14.12
N ASP A 81 0.75 -2.23 -15.17
CA ASP A 81 1.56 -2.04 -16.37
C ASP A 81 3.05 -2.01 -16.01
N ARG A 82 3.76 -3.09 -16.36
CA ARG A 82 5.12 -3.45 -15.89
C ARG A 82 6.21 -2.46 -16.34
N LEU A 83 5.83 -1.36 -16.99
CA LEU A 83 6.73 -0.46 -17.71
C LEU A 83 7.56 0.49 -16.81
N ASN A 84 7.24 0.66 -15.52
CA ASN A 84 7.86 1.69 -14.68
C ASN A 84 8.40 1.22 -13.31
N ARG A 85 8.73 -0.07 -13.12
CA ARG A 85 9.38 -0.54 -11.88
C ARG A 85 10.79 -1.09 -12.16
N PRO A 86 11.87 -0.51 -11.59
CA PRO A 86 13.10 -1.27 -11.41
C PRO A 86 12.82 -2.35 -10.37
N PHE A 87 12.91 -3.62 -10.78
CA PHE A 87 12.77 -4.76 -9.88
C PHE A 87 13.84 -4.71 -8.78
N PRO A 88 13.52 -5.01 -7.50
CA PRO A 88 14.51 -5.66 -6.67
C PRO A 88 14.75 -7.05 -7.27
N ALA A 89 15.95 -7.27 -7.78
CA ALA A 89 16.39 -8.57 -8.28
C ALA A 89 16.05 -9.65 -7.25
N LYS A 90 15.32 -10.69 -7.67
CA LYS A 90 15.06 -11.86 -6.84
C LYS A 90 16.42 -12.39 -6.37
N GLN A 91 16.70 -12.32 -5.07
CA GLN A 91 17.81 -13.06 -4.49
C GLN A 91 17.51 -14.54 -4.70
N THR A 92 18.28 -15.17 -5.59
CA THR A 92 18.29 -16.61 -5.75
C THR A 92 18.93 -17.20 -4.50
N PRO A 93 18.35 -18.22 -3.84
CA PRO A 93 19.05 -18.87 -2.74
C PRO A 93 20.30 -19.56 -3.29
N ALA A 94 21.45 -19.27 -2.68
CA ALA A 94 22.68 -19.98 -2.96
C ALA A 94 22.51 -21.45 -2.57
N ARG A 95 22.95 -22.33 -3.47
CA ARG A 95 22.91 -23.78 -3.36
C ARG A 95 23.96 -24.30 -2.40
#